data_AF-A0A9D7BBJ8-F1
#
_entry.id   AF-A0A9D7BBJ8-F1
#
_cell.length_a   1.000
_cell.length_b   1.000
_cell.length_c   1.000
_cell.angle_alpha   90.00
_cell.angle_beta   90.00
_cell.angle_gamma   90.00
#
_symmetry.space_group_name_H-M   'P 1'
#
loop_
_entity.id
_entity.type
_entity.pdbx_description
1 polymer ?
#
loop_
_entity_poly.entity_id
_entity_poly.type
_entity_poly.pdbx_seq_one_letter_code
_entity_poly.pdbx_strand_id
1 'polypeptide(L)'
;MERLASGKGYIELSDLLKENIAPTASIVIRVSMLTPPHPNQSKAPAGDWLLLIRLALQGPIGILNRKCVVRRRHAGGTISMKDDVQKGLFTVACLTSIREMVPPAEQAIIDERVNGLNRIAIELAYQKGGRDAAIKVWGTFKGRGLGARQRWRWWMLLHFPGLMRVVGKLRGRR
;
A
#
# COMPACT_ATOMS: atom_id res chain seq x y z
N MET A 1 -15.54 -1.11 2.69
CA MET A 1 -16.72 -1.02 1.79
C MET A 1 -18.02 -0.78 2.54
N GLU A 2 -18.44 -1.66 3.45
CA GLU A 2 -19.73 -1.51 4.15
C GLU A 2 -19.88 -0.15 4.85
N ARG A 3 -18.83 0.33 5.54
CA ARG A 3 -18.80 1.68 6.13
C ARG A 3 -19.00 2.81 5.09
N LEU A 4 -18.43 2.67 3.90
CA LEU A 4 -18.56 3.68 2.83
C LEU A 4 -19.96 3.61 2.19
N ALA A 5 -20.49 2.40 2.03
CA ALA A 5 -21.82 2.14 1.51
C ALA A 5 -22.92 2.70 2.42
N SER A 6 -22.78 2.55 3.73
CA SER A 6 -23.74 3.05 4.73
C SER A 6 -23.60 4.55 5.00
N GLY A 7 -22.42 5.13 4.79
CA GLY A 7 -22.15 6.54 5.05
C GLY A 7 -22.45 7.44 3.86
N LYS A 8 -21.72 7.25 2.74
CA LYS A 8 -21.77 8.16 1.58
C LYS A 8 -22.37 7.54 0.32
N GLY A 9 -22.34 6.22 0.17
CA GLY A 9 -22.91 5.54 -1.00
C GLY A 9 -22.07 5.62 -2.28
N TYR A 10 -20.86 6.18 -2.23
CA TYR A 10 -19.91 6.23 -3.34
C TYR A 10 -18.45 6.10 -2.86
N ILE A 11 -17.54 5.87 -3.80
CA ILE A 11 -16.08 5.83 -3.59
C ILE A 11 -15.46 6.99 -4.37
N GLU A 12 -14.60 7.76 -3.73
CA GLU A 12 -13.82 8.82 -4.35
C GLU A 12 -12.40 8.36 -4.64
N LEU A 13 -11.71 9.14 -5.47
CA LEU A 13 -10.29 8.92 -5.76
C LEU A 13 -9.46 8.82 -4.47
N SER A 14 -9.68 9.73 -3.52
CA SER A 14 -8.92 9.78 -2.26
C SER A 14 -9.09 8.51 -1.41
N ASP A 15 -10.25 7.83 -1.46
CA ASP A 15 -10.44 6.55 -0.78
C ASP A 15 -9.59 5.46 -1.42
N LEU A 16 -9.59 5.40 -2.75
CA LEU A 16 -8.84 4.42 -3.53
C LEU A 16 -7.33 4.63 -3.41
N LEU A 17 -6.86 5.87 -3.22
CA LEU A 17 -5.43 6.14 -3.01
C LEU A 17 -4.96 5.74 -1.59
N LYS A 18 -5.86 5.79 -0.61
CA LYS A 18 -5.57 5.36 0.77
C LYS A 18 -5.58 3.84 0.89
N GLU A 19 -6.54 3.18 0.27
CA GLU A 19 -6.73 1.73 0.42
C GLU A 19 -7.24 1.07 -0.88
N ASN A 20 -6.84 -0.18 -1.10
CA ASN A 20 -7.43 -1.00 -2.15
C ASN A 20 -8.74 -1.62 -1.64
N ILE A 21 -9.83 -0.88 -1.79
CA ILE A 21 -11.10 -1.15 -1.09
C ILE A 21 -12.01 -2.12 -1.88
N ALA A 22 -11.84 -2.22 -3.19
CA ALA A 22 -12.79 -2.91 -4.06
C ALA A 22 -12.21 -4.20 -4.67
N PRO A 23 -12.79 -5.38 -4.38
CA PRO A 23 -12.46 -6.59 -5.12
C PRO A 23 -12.99 -6.48 -6.57
N THR A 24 -12.15 -6.84 -7.54
CA THR A 24 -12.44 -6.72 -8.99
C THR A 24 -13.79 -7.31 -9.41
N ALA A 25 -14.21 -8.40 -8.76
CA ALA A 25 -15.37 -9.19 -9.15
C ALA A 25 -16.73 -8.50 -8.90
N SER A 26 -16.76 -7.32 -8.26
CA SER A 26 -18.01 -6.63 -7.90
C SER A 26 -18.21 -5.30 -8.63
N ILE A 27 -17.59 -5.10 -9.80
CA ILE A 27 -17.60 -3.83 -10.52
C ILE A 27 -18.43 -3.97 -11.80
N VAL A 28 -19.37 -3.05 -12.01
CA VAL A 28 -20.06 -2.85 -13.30
C VAL A 28 -19.59 -1.52 -13.86
N ILE A 29 -19.17 -1.52 -15.13
CA ILE A 29 -18.58 -0.35 -15.77
C ILE A 29 -19.43 0.02 -16.98
N ARG A 30 -19.75 1.31 -17.12
CA ARG A 30 -20.35 1.83 -18.35
C ARG A 30 -19.28 1.85 -19.43
N VAL A 31 -19.51 1.21 -20.57
CA VAL A 31 -18.54 1.10 -21.67
C VAL A 31 -18.00 2.46 -22.11
N SER A 32 -18.85 3.49 -22.12
CA SER A 32 -18.46 4.86 -22.48
C SER A 32 -17.46 5.51 -21.53
N MET A 33 -17.22 4.96 -20.34
CA MET A 33 -16.21 5.45 -19.38
C MET A 33 -14.85 4.78 -19.56
N LEU A 34 -14.75 3.76 -20.43
CA LEU A 34 -13.48 3.13 -20.73
C LEU A 34 -12.61 4.09 -21.53
N THR A 35 -11.51 4.49 -20.92
CA THR A 35 -10.48 5.30 -21.56
C THR A 35 -9.38 4.40 -22.11
N PRO A 36 -8.68 4.81 -23.19
CA PRO A 36 -7.55 4.04 -23.74
C PRO A 36 -6.54 3.67 -22.64
N PRO A 37 -5.88 2.51 -22.70
CA PRO A 37 -4.93 2.09 -21.67
C PRO A 37 -3.82 3.14 -21.48
N HIS A 38 -3.45 3.42 -20.23
CA HIS A 38 -2.32 4.30 -19.96
C HIS A 38 -1.02 3.62 -20.41
N PRO A 39 -0.02 4.32 -20.98
CA PRO A 39 1.21 3.68 -21.46
C PRO A 39 1.95 2.85 -20.40
N ASN A 40 1.84 3.26 -19.13
CA ASN A 40 2.45 2.56 -17.99
C ASN A 40 1.52 1.52 -17.34
N GLN A 41 0.35 1.20 -17.90
CA GLN A 41 -0.62 0.29 -17.29
C GLN A 41 -0.04 -1.11 -17.02
N SER A 42 0.83 -1.61 -17.89
CA SER A 42 1.52 -2.90 -17.73
C SER A 42 2.48 -2.94 -16.53
N LYS A 43 2.88 -1.79 -15.99
CA LYS A 43 3.76 -1.70 -14.82
C LYS A 43 3.02 -1.88 -13.49
N ALA A 44 1.70 -1.70 -13.46
CA ALA A 44 0.91 -1.78 -12.24
C ALA A 44 0.66 -3.26 -11.86
N PRO A 45 1.14 -3.73 -10.69
CA PRO A 45 0.95 -5.12 -10.27
C PRO A 45 -0.52 -5.52 -10.03
N ALA A 46 -1.39 -4.53 -9.78
CA ALA A 46 -2.83 -4.69 -9.58
C ALA A 46 -3.60 -3.83 -10.58
N GLY A 47 -3.84 -4.38 -11.78
CA GLY A 47 -4.49 -3.66 -12.88
C GLY A 47 -5.94 -3.26 -12.59
N ASP A 48 -6.62 -4.00 -11.72
CA ASP A 48 -7.97 -3.70 -11.26
C ASP A 48 -8.03 -2.44 -10.39
N TRP A 49 -7.09 -2.30 -9.46
CA TRP A 49 -6.99 -1.10 -8.62
C TRP A 49 -6.67 0.13 -9.47
N LEU A 50 -5.76 -0.01 -10.43
CA LEU A 50 -5.46 1.05 -11.39
C LEU A 50 -6.70 1.43 -12.21
N LEU A 51 -7.46 0.46 -12.72
CA LEU A 51 -8.70 0.72 -13.46
C LEU A 51 -9.69 1.54 -12.63
N LEU A 52 -9.89 1.18 -11.36
CA LEU A 52 -10.77 1.92 -10.46
C LEU A 52 -10.31 3.36 -10.22
N ILE A 53 -9.01 3.58 -10.03
CA ILE A 53 -8.45 4.93 -9.87
C ILE A 53 -8.72 5.76 -11.13
N ARG A 54 -8.55 5.18 -12.31
CA ARG A 54 -8.81 5.85 -13.58
C ARG A 54 -10.28 6.18 -13.81
N LEU A 55 -11.18 5.32 -13.34
CA LEU A 55 -12.62 5.60 -13.35
C LEU A 55 -12.95 6.71 -12.35
N ALA A 56 -12.35 6.69 -11.15
CA ALA A 56 -12.57 7.69 -10.12
C ALA A 56 -12.07 9.10 -10.51
N LEU A 57 -11.11 9.19 -11.45
CA LEU A 57 -10.69 10.47 -12.04
C LEU A 57 -11.78 11.12 -12.90
N GLN A 58 -12.77 10.36 -13.37
CA GLN A 58 -13.91 10.87 -14.15
C GLN A 58 -15.11 11.25 -13.27
N GLY A 59 -15.06 10.93 -11.97
CA GLY A 59 -16.14 11.16 -11.03
C GLY A 59 -16.27 10.04 -10.00
N PRO A 60 -17.11 10.23 -8.97
CA PRO A 60 -17.29 9.24 -7.91
C PRO A 60 -17.89 7.94 -8.42
N ILE A 61 -17.46 6.82 -7.85
CA ILE A 61 -17.96 5.48 -8.20
C ILE A 61 -19.08 5.10 -7.24
N GLY A 62 -20.30 4.97 -7.74
CA GLY A 62 -21.46 4.58 -6.93
C GLY A 62 -21.31 3.18 -6.32
N ILE A 63 -21.80 3.01 -5.08
CA ILE A 63 -21.81 1.74 -4.37
C ILE A 63 -23.23 1.18 -4.34
N LEU A 64 -23.41 -0.05 -4.79
CA LEU A 64 -24.64 -0.81 -4.53
C LEU A 64 -24.56 -1.40 -3.12
N ASN A 65 -25.40 -0.92 -2.20
CA ASN A 65 -25.44 -1.40 -0.82
C ASN A 65 -26.19 -2.73 -0.69
N ARG A 66 -25.71 -3.76 -1.41
CA ARG A 66 -26.19 -5.15 -1.32
C ARG A 66 -25.08 -6.11 -1.75
N LYS A 67 -25.16 -7.35 -1.28
CA LYS A 67 -24.21 -8.39 -1.69
C LYS A 67 -24.49 -8.80 -3.14
N CYS A 68 -23.63 -8.39 -4.07
CA CYS A 68 -23.74 -8.72 -5.49
C CYS A 68 -22.79 -9.85 -5.93
N VAL A 69 -21.77 -10.16 -5.14
CA VAL A 69 -20.79 -11.20 -5.49
C VAL A 69 -20.35 -11.98 -4.27
N VAL A 70 -20.13 -13.28 -4.46
CA VAL A 70 -19.49 -14.16 -3.49
C VAL A 70 -18.21 -14.69 -4.12
N ARG A 71 -17.08 -14.48 -3.46
CA ARG A 71 -15.80 -15.02 -3.90
C ARG A 71 -15.29 -16.03 -2.88
N ARG A 72 -15.00 -17.25 -3.32
CA ARG A 72 -14.29 -18.23 -2.51
C ARG A 72 -12.81 -17.84 -2.50
N ARG A 73 -12.28 -17.45 -1.32
CA ARG A 73 -10.82 -17.38 -1.13
C ARG A 73 -10.31 -18.81 -1.00
N HIS A 74 -9.59 -19.27 -2.02
CA HIS A 74 -8.88 -20.54 -1.93
C HIS A 74 -7.62 -20.36 -1.08
N ALA A 75 -7.38 -21.28 -0.15
CA ALA A 75 -6.09 -21.45 0.50
C ALA A 75 -5.08 -21.78 -0.62
N GLY A 76 -4.21 -20.83 -0.97
CA GLY A 76 -3.31 -20.94 -2.13
C GLY A 76 -3.35 -19.76 -3.09
N GLY A 77 -4.30 -18.84 -2.97
CA GLY A 77 -4.32 -17.64 -3.83
C GLY A 77 -3.07 -16.76 -3.62
N THR A 78 -2.45 -16.28 -4.70
CA THR A 78 -1.18 -15.53 -4.71
C THR A 78 -1.12 -14.35 -3.73
N ILE A 79 -2.23 -13.63 -3.54
CA ILE A 79 -2.32 -12.54 -2.55
C ILE A 79 -2.69 -13.05 -1.15
N SER A 80 -3.48 -14.13 -1.07
CA SER A 80 -3.92 -14.69 0.22
C SER A 80 -2.78 -15.39 0.97
N MET A 81 -1.79 -15.92 0.24
CA MET A 81 -0.59 -16.55 0.79
C MET A 81 0.51 -15.56 1.20
N LYS A 82 0.39 -14.27 0.82
CA LYS A 82 1.36 -13.26 1.24
C LYS A 82 1.21 -12.94 2.72
N ASP A 83 2.34 -12.88 3.42
CA ASP A 83 2.38 -12.32 4.76
C ASP A 83 2.10 -10.80 4.74
N ASP A 84 1.93 -10.20 5.92
CA ASP A 84 1.59 -8.78 6.05
C ASP A 84 2.68 -7.86 5.48
N VAL A 85 3.96 -8.25 5.58
CA VAL A 85 5.08 -7.47 5.06
C VAL A 85 5.05 -7.48 3.53
N GLN A 86 4.85 -8.65 2.93
CA GLN A 86 4.73 -8.83 1.49
C GLN A 86 3.49 -8.13 0.93
N LYS A 87 2.36 -8.14 1.66
CA LYS A 87 1.16 -7.36 1.30
C LYS A 87 1.44 -5.85 1.33
N GLY A 88 2.14 -5.37 2.36
CA GLY A 88 2.56 -3.98 2.46
C GLY A 88 3.45 -3.56 1.29
N LEU A 89 4.50 -4.34 1.01
CA LEU A 89 5.42 -4.09 -0.10
C LEU A 89 4.74 -4.15 -1.47
N PHE A 90 3.83 -5.11 -1.67
CA PHE A 90 3.02 -5.17 -2.89
C PHE A 90 2.16 -3.92 -3.06
N THR A 91 1.55 -3.44 -1.97
CA THR A 91 0.75 -2.21 -1.97
C THR A 91 1.61 -0.99 -2.31
N VAL A 92 2.82 -0.89 -1.75
CA VAL A 92 3.79 0.18 -2.08
C VAL A 92 4.16 0.14 -3.57
N ALA A 93 4.42 -1.04 -4.13
CA ALA A 93 4.73 -1.18 -5.55
C ALA A 93 3.57 -0.69 -6.42
N CYS A 94 2.32 -1.06 -6.09
CA CYS A 94 1.13 -0.58 -6.78
C CYS A 94 1.01 0.95 -6.72
N LEU A 95 1.12 1.51 -5.51
CA LEU A 95 1.01 2.95 -5.29
C LEU A 95 2.11 3.74 -6.00
N THR A 96 3.33 3.19 -6.08
CA THR A 96 4.43 3.80 -6.83
C THR A 96 4.10 3.88 -8.32
N SER A 97 3.53 2.82 -8.91
CA SER A 97 3.08 2.86 -10.31
C SER A 97 1.91 3.82 -10.51
N ILE A 98 0.94 3.82 -9.60
CA ILE A 98 -0.23 4.70 -9.64
C ILE A 98 0.17 6.18 -9.57
N ARG A 99 1.19 6.52 -8.77
CA ARG A 99 1.68 7.89 -8.59
C ARG A 99 2.02 8.59 -9.90
N GLU A 100 2.57 7.85 -10.86
CA GLU A 100 2.91 8.37 -12.20
C GLU A 100 1.68 8.61 -13.09
N MET A 101 0.50 8.12 -12.69
CA MET A 101 -0.72 8.13 -13.50
C MET A 101 -1.83 9.03 -12.92
N VAL A 102 -1.57 9.68 -11.78
CA VAL A 102 -2.52 10.60 -11.13
C VAL A 102 -2.02 12.05 -11.17
N PRO A 103 -2.93 13.03 -11.12
CA PRO A 103 -2.55 14.45 -11.06
C PRO A 103 -1.64 14.77 -9.87
N PRO A 104 -0.74 15.77 -9.98
CA PRO A 104 0.17 16.16 -8.90
C PRO A 104 -0.52 16.46 -7.57
N ALA A 105 -1.74 17.03 -7.60
CA ALA A 105 -2.53 17.34 -6.40
C ALA A 105 -2.83 16.10 -5.52
N GLU A 106 -2.89 14.92 -6.12
CA GLU A 106 -3.25 13.67 -5.45
C GLU A 106 -2.01 12.88 -4.99
N GLN A 107 -0.82 13.23 -5.49
CA GLN A 107 0.42 12.51 -5.19
C GLN A 107 0.79 12.59 -3.70
N ALA A 108 0.40 13.66 -3.01
CA ALA A 108 0.65 13.81 -1.58
C ALA A 108 -0.01 12.70 -0.74
N ILE A 109 -1.23 12.28 -1.11
CA ILE A 109 -1.96 11.19 -0.44
C ILE A 109 -1.21 9.87 -0.61
N ILE A 110 -0.71 9.63 -1.83
CA ILE A 110 0.07 8.43 -2.15
C ILE A 110 1.37 8.43 -1.36
N ASP A 111 2.10 9.54 -1.36
CA ASP A 111 3.37 9.67 -0.67
C ASP A 111 3.20 9.43 0.84
N GLU A 112 2.18 10.02 1.48
CA GLU A 112 1.85 9.74 2.89
C GLU A 112 1.59 8.25 3.13
N ARG A 113 0.78 7.61 2.28
CA ARG A 113 0.43 6.20 2.42
C ARG A 113 1.65 5.29 2.24
N VAL A 114 2.47 5.53 1.22
CA VAL A 114 3.71 4.80 0.96
C VAL A 114 4.66 4.92 2.15
N ASN A 115 4.79 6.11 2.73
CA ASN A 115 5.63 6.36 3.89
C ASN A 115 5.18 5.54 5.11
N GLY A 116 3.87 5.54 5.40
CA GLY A 116 3.29 4.73 6.46
C GLY A 116 3.50 3.24 6.25
N LEU A 117 3.29 2.74 5.03
CA LEU A 117 3.49 1.33 4.70
C LEU A 117 4.95 0.89 4.80
N ASN A 118 5.91 1.69 4.31
CA ASN A 118 7.33 1.40 4.43
C ASN A 118 7.77 1.29 5.89
N ARG A 119 7.27 2.18 6.76
CA ARG A 119 7.54 2.15 8.19
C ARG A 119 7.00 0.88 8.84
N ILE A 120 5.75 0.53 8.57
CA ILE A 120 5.13 -0.68 9.13
C ILE A 120 5.86 -1.94 8.62
N ALA A 121 6.20 -1.98 7.33
CA ALA A 121 6.85 -3.14 6.71
C ALA A 121 8.21 -3.44 7.35
N ILE A 122 9.05 -2.42 7.58
CA ILE A 122 10.36 -2.63 8.22
C ILE A 122 10.24 -2.99 9.70
N GLU A 123 9.31 -2.37 10.43
CA GLU A 123 9.02 -2.69 11.83
C GLU A 123 8.57 -4.16 11.98
N LEU A 124 7.61 -4.60 11.17
CA LEU A 124 7.10 -5.98 11.18
C LEU A 124 8.15 -7.00 10.73
N ALA A 125 8.94 -6.68 9.69
CA ALA A 125 10.01 -7.56 9.24
C ALA A 125 11.06 -7.78 10.34
N TYR A 126 11.42 -6.71 11.06
CA TYR A 126 12.34 -6.81 12.19
C TYR A 126 11.76 -7.63 13.34
N GLN A 127 10.49 -7.42 13.69
CA GLN A 127 9.84 -8.14 14.79
C GLN A 127 9.68 -9.64 14.50
N LYS A 128 9.27 -10.01 13.28
CA LYS A 128 8.98 -11.41 12.92
C LYS A 128 10.21 -12.20 12.47
N GLY A 129 11.11 -11.56 11.71
CA GLY A 129 12.25 -12.21 11.05
C GLY A 129 13.61 -11.65 11.44
N GLY A 130 13.67 -10.75 12.43
CA GLY A 130 14.90 -10.16 12.91
C GLY A 130 15.57 -9.21 11.90
N ARG A 131 16.88 -8.99 12.13
CA ARG A 131 17.69 -8.04 11.37
C ARG A 131 17.73 -8.35 9.88
N ASP A 132 17.92 -9.62 9.50
CA ASP A 132 18.14 -9.99 8.10
C ASP A 132 16.87 -9.79 7.25
N ALA A 133 15.70 -10.08 7.81
CA ALA A 133 14.43 -9.76 7.17
C ALA A 133 14.26 -8.24 6.99
N ALA A 134 14.58 -7.45 8.02
CA ALA A 134 14.51 -6.00 7.95
C ALA A 134 15.52 -5.39 6.94
N ILE A 135 16.71 -5.96 6.77
CA ILE A 135 17.69 -5.56 5.74
C ILE A 135 17.10 -5.77 4.34
N LYS A 136 16.44 -6.91 4.08
CA LYS A 136 15.82 -7.18 2.78
C LYS A 136 14.76 -6.13 2.45
N VAL A 137 13.90 -5.79 3.41
CA VAL A 137 12.88 -4.72 3.24
C VAL A 137 13.56 -3.37 3.09
N TRP A 138 14.57 -3.03 3.88
CA TRP A 138 15.31 -1.78 3.72
C TRP A 138 15.96 -1.66 2.33
N GLY A 139 16.45 -2.76 1.76
CA GLY A 139 17.03 -2.78 0.42
C GLY A 139 16.05 -2.35 -0.69
N THR A 140 14.73 -2.60 -0.51
CA THR A 140 13.73 -2.25 -1.53
C THR A 140 13.43 -0.75 -1.57
N PHE A 141 13.27 -0.11 -0.41
CA PHE A 141 12.88 1.30 -0.34
C PHE A 141 14.00 2.25 0.10
N LYS A 142 15.14 1.74 0.60
CA LYS A 142 16.35 2.49 1.01
C LYS A 142 16.07 3.70 1.90
N GLY A 143 15.14 3.56 2.85
CA GLY A 143 14.77 4.64 3.76
C GLY A 143 13.79 5.68 3.18
N ARG A 144 13.37 5.58 1.91
CA ARG A 144 12.34 6.45 1.32
C ARG A 144 11.06 6.42 2.17
N GLY A 145 10.55 7.61 2.44
CA GLY A 145 9.33 7.79 3.24
C GLY A 145 9.49 7.76 4.74
N LEU A 146 10.68 7.45 5.25
CA LEU A 146 10.99 7.66 6.66
C LEU A 146 11.51 9.09 6.88
N GLY A 147 11.17 9.70 8.01
CA GLY A 147 11.80 10.95 8.44
C GLY A 147 13.29 10.75 8.77
N ALA A 148 14.09 11.82 8.73
CA ALA A 148 15.55 11.74 8.90
C ALA A 148 15.98 10.96 10.16
N ARG A 149 15.35 11.25 11.30
CA ARG A 149 15.59 10.54 12.58
C ARG A 149 15.30 9.04 12.48
N GLN A 150 14.22 8.66 11.79
CA GLN A 150 13.86 7.26 11.61
C GLN A 150 14.80 6.56 10.62
N ARG A 151 15.20 7.22 9.54
CA ARG A 151 16.22 6.70 8.61
C ARG A 151 17.50 6.39 9.36
N TRP A 152 17.99 7.35 10.15
CA TRP A 152 19.23 7.17 10.90
C TRP A 152 19.12 6.06 11.95
N ARG A 153 18.00 6.03 12.70
CA ARG A 153 17.72 4.94 13.66
C ARG A 153 17.77 3.57 12.97
N TRP A 154 17.05 3.40 11.87
CA TRP A 154 17.01 2.13 11.16
C TRP A 154 18.35 1.78 10.54
N TRP A 155 19.03 2.73 9.92
CA TRP A 155 20.36 2.54 9.39
C TRP A 155 21.34 2.05 10.46
N MET A 156 21.37 2.69 11.64
CA MET A 156 22.20 2.22 12.75
C MET A 156 21.81 0.83 13.25
N LEU A 157 20.50 0.57 13.41
CA LEU A 157 20.01 -0.70 13.90
C LEU A 157 20.28 -1.87 12.94
N LEU A 158 20.31 -1.59 11.63
CA LEU A 158 20.59 -2.58 10.60
C LEU A 158 22.09 -2.76 10.31
N HIS A 159 22.91 -1.70 10.37
CA HIS A 159 24.33 -1.77 10.02
C HIS A 159 25.26 -1.89 11.24
N PHE A 160 24.87 -1.36 12.40
CA PHE A 160 25.69 -1.30 13.62
C PHE A 160 24.96 -1.86 14.86
N PRO A 161 24.54 -3.13 14.85
CA PRO A 161 23.71 -3.70 15.92
C PRO A 161 24.41 -3.74 17.29
N GLY A 162 25.74 -3.79 17.34
CA GLY A 162 26.53 -3.77 18.58
C GLY A 162 26.41 -2.44 19.33
N LEU A 163 26.54 -1.32 18.62
CA LEU A 163 26.38 0.03 19.18
C LEU A 163 24.98 0.23 19.77
N MET A 164 23.94 -0.21 19.05
CA MET A 164 22.56 -0.08 19.52
C MET A 164 22.25 -0.91 20.77
N ARG A 165 22.88 -2.09 20.93
CA ARG A 165 22.75 -2.87 22.17
C ARG A 165 23.37 -2.14 23.37
N VAL A 166 24.52 -1.49 23.19
CA VAL A 166 25.17 -0.71 24.25
C VAL A 166 24.33 0.52 24.62
N VAL A 167 23.84 1.26 23.63
CA VAL A 167 22.96 2.43 23.86
C VAL A 167 21.67 2.02 24.57
N GLY A 168 21.08 0.86 24.22
CA GLY A 168 19.92 0.31 24.90
C GLY A 168 20.19 -0.01 26.37
N LYS A 169 21.33 -0.66 26.66
CA LYS A 169 21.76 -0.97 28.04
C LYS A 169 22.01 0.29 28.88
N LEU A 170 22.57 1.33 28.29
CA LEU A 170 22.81 2.61 28.98
C LEU A 170 21.52 3.38 29.27
N ARG A 171 20.50 3.26 28.41
CA ARG A 171 19.18 3.88 28.62
C ARG A 171 18.29 3.15 29.62
N GLY A 172 18.40 1.82 29.70
CA GLY A 172 17.65 1.01 30.68
C GLY A 172 18.23 1.01 32.11
N ARG A 173 19.31 1.76 32.35
CA ARG A 173 19.94 1.97 33.67
C ARG A 173 19.60 3.33 34.30
N ARG A 174 18.58 4.01 33.77
CA ARG A 174 18.00 5.23 34.36
C ARG A 174 16.59 4.95 34.84
#